data_AF-A0A645FL29-F1
#
_entry.id   AF-A0A645FL29-F1
#
_cell.length_a   1.000
_cell.length_b   1.000
_cell.length_c   1.000
_cell.angle_alpha   90.00
_cell.angle_beta   90.00
_cell.angle_gamma   90.00
#
_symmetry.space_group_name_H-M   'P 1'
#
loop_
_entity.id
_entity.type
_entity.pdbx_description
1 polymer ?
#
loop_
_entity_poly.entity_id
_entity_poly.type
_entity_poly.pdbx_seq_one_letter_code
_entity_poly.pdbx_strand_id
1 'polypeptide(L)'
;MKFPDGSILICDGELGLSEAFAEYASEQQRCHWHINRDLYHAMYQDGGRKVDSKPIQEALAGALAIELPQEDFKYVSEEEKDDIEERMEKTEAAIDQLIGYFQGHGYEAAATYMRRAKIGMFGYIRRWLKWGLISPRASSMVERVMRELGRRIKKIAYGWSDKGVTKVARIILKRFANARAWEDYWQKRMDIIGNVVIGVGNYKCVSQNLGQ
;
A
#
# COMPACT_ATOMS: atom_id res chain seq x y z
N MET A 1 -25.11 -2.10 -0.55
CA MET A 1 -24.46 -1.50 0.64
C MET A 1 -23.47 -0.48 0.12
N LYS A 2 -23.41 0.76 0.65
CA LYS A 2 -22.32 1.70 0.32
C LYS A 2 -21.47 1.91 1.57
N PHE A 3 -20.17 2.13 1.40
CA PHE A 3 -19.32 2.54 2.50
C PHE A 3 -19.65 3.98 2.91
N PRO A 4 -19.26 4.41 4.13
CA PRO A 4 -19.46 5.78 4.56
C PRO A 4 -18.83 6.80 3.62
N ASP A 5 -19.37 8.01 3.62
CA ASP A 5 -18.82 9.12 2.85
C ASP A 5 -17.36 9.41 3.24
N GLY A 6 -16.56 9.76 2.24
CA GLY A 6 -15.12 9.91 2.41
C GLY A 6 -14.39 8.58 2.59
N SER A 7 -15.02 7.45 2.26
CA SER A 7 -14.31 6.17 2.15
C SER A 7 -13.42 6.15 0.91
N ILE A 8 -12.31 5.42 0.98
CA ILE A 8 -11.39 5.23 -0.14
C ILE A 8 -10.98 3.77 -0.27
N LEU A 9 -11.03 3.25 -1.49
CA LEU A 9 -10.49 1.94 -1.83
C LEU A 9 -9.03 2.09 -2.24
N ILE A 10 -8.10 1.48 -1.50
CA ILE A 10 -6.67 1.47 -1.87
C ILE A 10 -6.31 0.08 -2.37
N CYS A 11 -5.91 -0.05 -3.63
CA CYS A 11 -5.58 -1.34 -4.23
C CYS A 11 -4.40 -1.27 -5.21
N ASP A 12 -3.82 -2.43 -5.49
CA ASP A 12 -2.85 -2.64 -6.57
C ASP A 12 -3.54 -2.78 -7.95
N GLY A 13 -4.81 -2.37 -8.04
CA GLY A 13 -5.68 -2.34 -9.21
C GLY A 13 -5.72 -3.62 -10.02
N GLU A 14 -5.70 -4.76 -9.33
CA GLU A 14 -6.32 -5.98 -9.81
C GLU A 14 -7.79 -5.69 -10.18
N LEU A 15 -8.17 -5.95 -11.44
CA LEU A 15 -9.49 -5.60 -11.99
C LEU A 15 -10.64 -6.15 -11.14
N GLY A 16 -10.53 -7.41 -10.70
CA GLY A 16 -11.56 -8.07 -9.90
C GLY A 16 -11.80 -7.39 -8.55
N LEU A 17 -10.82 -6.66 -8.01
CA LEU A 17 -10.99 -5.87 -6.79
C LEU A 17 -11.41 -4.43 -7.10
N SER A 18 -10.75 -3.77 -8.04
CA SER A 18 -11.04 -2.36 -8.34
C SER A 18 -12.45 -2.17 -8.87
N GLU A 19 -12.92 -3.04 -9.76
CA GLU A 19 -14.26 -2.94 -10.36
C GLU A 19 -15.34 -3.38 -9.36
N ALA A 20 -15.12 -4.48 -8.64
CA ALA A 20 -16.12 -5.00 -7.70
C ALA A 20 -16.41 -4.06 -6.54
N PHE A 21 -15.43 -3.24 -6.12
CA PHE A 21 -15.57 -2.29 -5.03
C PHE A 21 -15.73 -0.84 -5.49
N ALA A 22 -15.73 -0.58 -6.81
CA ALA A 22 -15.77 0.78 -7.37
C ALA A 22 -16.98 1.59 -6.91
N GLU A 23 -18.16 0.96 -6.89
CA GLU A 23 -19.43 1.61 -6.56
C GLU A 23 -19.67 1.77 -5.06
N TYR A 24 -18.84 1.08 -4.25
CA TYR A 24 -19.01 1.00 -2.80
C TYR A 24 -18.25 2.11 -2.07
N ALA A 25 -17.09 2.53 -2.59
CA ALA A 25 -16.25 3.58 -2.01
C ALA A 25 -16.51 4.95 -2.65
N SER A 26 -16.24 6.03 -1.90
CA SER A 26 -16.37 7.40 -2.45
C SER A 26 -15.26 7.75 -3.44
N GLU A 27 -14.10 7.10 -3.33
CA GLU A 27 -12.91 7.37 -4.14
C GLU A 27 -12.04 6.11 -4.25
N GLN A 28 -11.16 6.07 -5.24
CA GLN A 28 -10.19 4.98 -5.41
C GLN A 28 -8.76 5.50 -5.46
N GLN A 29 -7.86 4.83 -4.75
CA GLN A 29 -6.43 5.02 -4.84
C GLN A 29 -5.75 3.78 -5.43
N ARG A 30 -5.16 3.96 -6.61
CA ARG A 30 -4.24 3.02 -7.23
C ARG A 30 -2.89 3.12 -6.53
N CYS A 31 -2.36 2.00 -6.08
CA CYS A 31 -1.06 1.96 -5.39
C CYS A 31 0.05 2.51 -6.30
N HIS A 32 0.64 3.66 -5.95
CA HIS A 32 1.67 4.34 -6.76
C HIS A 32 2.88 3.46 -7.05
N TRP A 33 3.29 2.62 -6.09
CA TRP A 33 4.40 1.71 -6.29
C TRP A 33 4.12 0.67 -7.39
N HIS A 34 2.88 0.16 -7.43
CA HIS A 34 2.43 -0.75 -8.47
C HIS A 34 2.32 -0.08 -9.83
N ILE A 35 1.81 1.16 -9.87
CA ILE A 35 1.75 1.98 -11.11
C ILE A 35 3.11 2.01 -11.79
N ASN A 36 4.13 2.39 -11.05
CA ASN A 36 5.47 2.51 -11.60
C ASN A 36 6.07 1.14 -11.95
N ARG A 37 5.99 0.17 -11.02
CA ARG A 37 6.59 -1.16 -11.20
C ARG A 37 6.00 -1.92 -12.39
N ASP A 38 4.68 -1.93 -12.52
CA ASP A 38 4.02 -2.79 -13.51
C ASP A 38 3.99 -2.16 -14.91
N LEU A 39 4.28 -0.86 -15.03
CA LEU A 39 4.47 -0.21 -16.33
C LEU A 39 5.56 -0.90 -17.16
N TYR A 40 6.66 -1.33 -16.54
CA TYR A 40 7.69 -2.12 -17.22
C TYR A 40 7.12 -3.38 -17.87
N HIS A 41 6.28 -4.11 -17.13
CA HIS A 41 5.68 -5.35 -17.62
C HIS A 41 4.72 -5.08 -18.78
N ALA A 42 3.94 -4.00 -18.71
CA ALA A 42 3.05 -3.60 -19.79
C ALA A 42 3.84 -3.22 -21.06
N MET A 43 4.88 -2.38 -20.94
CA MET A 43 5.74 -2.04 -22.07
C MET A 43 6.48 -3.25 -22.64
N TYR A 44 6.90 -4.19 -21.79
CA TYR A 44 7.58 -5.41 -22.23
C TYR A 44 6.66 -6.32 -23.05
N GLN A 45 5.37 -6.40 -22.71
CA GLN A 45 4.38 -7.14 -23.50
C GLN A 45 4.26 -6.61 -24.93
N ASP A 46 4.48 -5.31 -25.11
CA ASP A 46 4.49 -4.63 -26.40
C ASP A 46 5.89 -4.63 -27.08
N GLY A 47 6.84 -5.42 -26.56
CA GLY A 47 8.20 -5.54 -27.13
C GLY A 47 9.19 -4.48 -26.65
N GLY A 48 8.79 -3.59 -25.74
CA GLY A 48 9.68 -2.63 -25.09
C GLY A 48 10.73 -3.29 -24.20
N ARG A 49 11.88 -2.64 -24.02
CA ARG A 49 12.97 -3.13 -23.17
C ARG A 49 13.13 -2.23 -21.95
N LYS A 50 13.92 -2.72 -20.99
CA LYS A 50 14.25 -1.96 -19.77
C LYS A 50 14.87 -0.59 -20.06
N VAL A 51 15.63 -0.46 -21.15
CA VAL A 51 16.24 0.82 -21.56
C VAL A 51 15.19 1.84 -22.01
N ASP A 52 14.06 1.38 -22.54
CA ASP A 52 12.95 2.22 -22.99
C ASP A 52 12.04 2.59 -21.81
N SER A 53 11.76 1.62 -20.93
CA SER A 53 10.84 1.82 -19.80
C SER A 53 11.45 2.61 -18.65
N LYS A 54 12.74 2.45 -18.38
CA LYS A 54 13.37 2.99 -17.16
C LYS A 54 13.29 4.52 -17.08
N PRO A 55 13.61 5.30 -18.13
CA PRO A 55 13.46 6.75 -18.09
C PRO A 55 12.02 7.18 -17.82
N ILE A 56 11.04 6.47 -18.40
CA ILE A 56 9.62 6.75 -18.21
C ILE A 56 9.19 6.44 -16.78
N GLN A 57 9.65 5.32 -16.21
CA GLN A 57 9.41 4.94 -14.82
C GLN A 57 9.96 5.96 -13.82
N GLU A 58 11.15 6.52 -14.09
CA GLU A 58 11.76 7.55 -13.26
C GLU A 58 10.99 8.88 -13.33
N ALA A 59 10.61 9.31 -14.54
CA ALA A 59 9.77 10.49 -14.74
C ALA A 59 8.39 10.34 -14.07
N LEU A 60 7.77 9.17 -14.22
CA LEU A 60 6.48 8.84 -13.60
C LEU A 60 6.57 8.83 -12.08
N ALA A 61 7.65 8.29 -11.49
CA ALA A 61 7.85 8.33 -10.04
C ALA A 61 7.88 9.77 -9.51
N GLY A 62 8.60 10.66 -10.20
CA GLY A 62 8.67 12.07 -9.85
C GLY A 62 7.32 12.77 -9.96
N ALA A 63 6.59 12.52 -11.05
CA ALA A 63 5.27 13.10 -11.28
C ALA A 63 4.23 12.67 -10.21
N LEU A 64 4.28 11.41 -9.77
CA LEU A 64 3.39 10.90 -8.72
C LEU A 64 3.71 11.44 -7.32
N ALA A 65 4.89 12.02 -7.11
CA ALA A 65 5.39 12.45 -5.81
C ALA A 65 4.84 13.82 -5.35
N ILE A 66 3.53 14.03 -5.49
CA ILE A 66 2.85 15.17 -4.85
C ILE A 66 2.72 14.87 -3.35
N GLU A 67 3.13 15.81 -2.50
CA GLU A 67 3.04 15.68 -1.05
C GLU A 67 1.90 16.55 -0.53
N LEU A 68 1.18 16.03 0.46
CA LEU A 68 0.16 16.79 1.18
C LEU A 68 0.78 17.48 2.40
N PRO A 69 0.26 18.64 2.81
CA PRO A 69 0.69 19.34 4.01
C PRO A 69 0.58 18.46 5.25
N GLN A 70 1.51 18.64 6.20
CA GLN A 70 1.51 17.89 7.47
C GLN A 70 0.59 18.51 8.52
N GLU A 71 0.20 19.76 8.35
CA GLU A 71 -0.71 20.45 9.27
C GLU A 71 -2.16 19.98 9.11
N ASP A 72 -2.99 20.27 10.12
CA ASP A 72 -4.41 19.97 10.04
C ASP A 72 -5.03 20.72 8.87
N PHE A 73 -5.87 20.03 8.08
CA PHE A 73 -6.52 20.58 6.88
C PHE A 73 -7.22 21.94 7.07
N LYS A 74 -7.73 22.21 8.28
CA LYS A 74 -8.39 23.48 8.65
C LYS A 74 -7.45 24.70 8.68
N TYR A 75 -6.14 24.47 8.76
CA TYR A 75 -5.13 25.54 8.82
C TYR A 75 -4.43 25.75 7.47
N VAL A 76 -4.52 24.77 6.57
CA VAL A 76 -4.02 24.89 5.19
C VAL A 76 -4.80 25.99 4.47
N SER A 77 -4.06 26.93 3.90
CA SER A 77 -4.62 28.04 3.13
C SER A 77 -5.33 27.54 1.85
N GLU A 78 -6.30 28.31 1.35
CA GLU A 78 -6.94 27.98 0.06
C GLU A 78 -5.94 28.04 -1.09
N GLU A 79 -4.99 28.98 -1.08
CA GLU A 79 -3.92 29.09 -2.09
C GLU A 79 -3.06 27.82 -2.18
N GLU A 80 -2.74 27.21 -1.04
CA GLU A 80 -1.98 25.95 -1.02
C GLU A 80 -2.82 24.75 -1.49
N LYS A 81 -4.13 24.74 -1.21
CA LYS A 81 -5.04 23.72 -1.76
C LYS A 81 -5.14 23.84 -3.28
N ASP A 82 -5.25 25.08 -3.78
CA ASP A 82 -5.31 25.39 -5.20
C ASP A 82 -4.00 24.97 -5.91
N ASP A 83 -2.82 25.21 -5.33
CA ASP A 83 -1.53 24.73 -5.89
C ASP A 83 -1.48 23.20 -6.00
N ILE A 84 -1.95 22.49 -4.95
CA ILE A 84 -2.00 21.02 -4.96
C ILE A 84 -2.97 20.50 -6.03
N GLU A 85 -4.14 21.12 -6.17
CA GLU A 85 -5.11 20.77 -7.21
C GLU A 85 -4.53 21.04 -8.60
N GLU A 86 -3.92 22.21 -8.84
CA GLU A 86 -3.32 22.55 -10.13
C GLU A 86 -2.17 21.59 -10.49
N ARG A 87 -1.33 21.22 -9.52
CA ARG A 87 -0.26 20.23 -9.72
C ARG A 87 -0.83 18.86 -10.09
N MET A 88 -1.91 18.44 -9.42
CA MET A 88 -2.61 17.19 -9.75
C MET A 88 -3.13 17.23 -11.20
N GLU A 89 -3.83 18.29 -11.59
CA GLU A 89 -4.39 18.45 -12.94
C GLU A 89 -3.31 18.49 -14.03
N LYS A 90 -2.24 19.28 -13.81
CA LYS A 90 -1.07 19.30 -14.70
C LYS A 90 -0.46 17.92 -14.87
N THR A 91 -0.39 17.15 -13.78
CA THR A 91 0.14 15.79 -13.84
C THR A 91 -0.80 14.85 -14.58
N GLU A 92 -2.10 14.91 -14.35
CA GLU A 92 -3.07 14.10 -15.09
C GLU A 92 -3.02 14.38 -16.60
N ALA A 93 -2.84 15.64 -17.00
CA ALA A 93 -2.68 16.03 -18.40
C ALA A 93 -1.37 15.48 -19.00
N ALA A 94 -0.25 15.51 -18.25
CA ALA A 94 1.00 14.90 -18.69
C ALA A 94 0.87 13.37 -18.85
N ILE A 95 0.07 12.71 -18.00
CA ILE A 95 -0.24 11.28 -18.14
C ILE A 95 -1.04 11.00 -19.41
N ASP A 96 -1.97 11.87 -19.81
CA ASP A 96 -2.68 11.72 -21.09
C ASP A 96 -1.73 11.82 -22.28
N GLN A 97 -0.75 12.74 -22.23
CA GLN A 97 0.29 12.82 -23.24
C GLN A 97 1.15 11.56 -23.29
N LEU A 98 1.50 11.00 -22.13
CA LEU A 98 2.23 9.72 -22.05
C LEU A 98 1.42 8.55 -22.62
N ILE A 99 0.11 8.51 -22.37
CA ILE A 99 -0.79 7.51 -22.98
C ILE A 99 -0.78 7.66 -24.51
N GLY A 100 -0.88 8.89 -25.03
CA GLY A 100 -0.81 9.15 -26.47
C GLY A 100 0.54 8.76 -27.08
N TYR A 101 1.64 9.04 -26.37
CA TYR A 101 2.98 8.59 -26.76
C TYR A 101 3.03 7.06 -26.90
N PHE A 102 2.51 6.31 -25.93
CA PHE A 102 2.49 4.86 -25.99
C PHE A 102 1.72 4.33 -27.21
N GLN A 103 0.53 4.87 -27.48
CA GLN A 103 -0.26 4.49 -28.66
C GLN A 103 0.49 4.78 -29.97
N GLY A 104 1.12 5.95 -30.08
CA GLY A 104 1.89 6.33 -31.27
C GLY A 104 3.12 5.46 -31.55
N HIS A 105 3.62 4.74 -30.54
CA HIS A 105 4.83 3.91 -30.63
C HIS A 105 4.53 2.40 -30.59
N GLY A 106 3.25 2.01 -30.65
CA GLY A 106 2.84 0.60 -30.63
C GLY A 106 2.84 -0.05 -29.25
N TYR A 107 2.90 0.74 -28.17
CA TYR A 107 2.84 0.27 -26.79
C TYR A 107 1.39 0.22 -26.26
N GLU A 108 0.54 -0.58 -26.90
CA GLU A 108 -0.91 -0.64 -26.60
C GLU A 108 -1.24 -1.20 -25.21
N ALA A 109 -0.52 -2.22 -24.73
CA ALA A 109 -0.68 -2.73 -23.38
C ALA A 109 -0.27 -1.67 -22.34
N ALA A 110 0.82 -0.95 -22.56
CA ALA A 110 1.24 0.16 -21.69
C ALA A 110 0.23 1.33 -21.68
N ALA A 111 -0.29 1.72 -22.84
CA ALA A 111 -1.33 2.74 -22.96
C ALA A 111 -2.60 2.34 -22.20
N THR A 112 -3.06 1.11 -22.39
CA THR A 112 -4.25 0.56 -21.70
C THR A 112 -4.04 0.49 -20.19
N TYR A 113 -2.85 0.04 -19.76
CA TYR A 113 -2.47 -0.01 -18.37
C TYR A 113 -2.53 1.39 -17.72
N MET A 114 -1.88 2.38 -18.33
CA MET A 114 -1.86 3.75 -17.79
C MET A 114 -3.24 4.41 -17.77
N ARG A 115 -4.07 4.17 -18.79
CA ARG A 115 -5.45 4.68 -18.82
C ARG A 115 -6.27 4.16 -17.64
N ARG A 116 -6.13 2.88 -17.31
CA ARG A 116 -6.79 2.27 -16.14
C ARG A 116 -6.20 2.78 -14.83
N ALA A 117 -4.88 2.89 -14.75
CA ALA A 117 -4.19 3.39 -13.56
C ALA A 117 -4.57 4.84 -13.24
N LYS A 118 -4.77 5.69 -14.26
CA LYS A 118 -5.12 7.10 -14.13
C LYS A 118 -6.37 7.33 -13.27
N ILE A 119 -7.39 6.47 -13.42
CA ILE A 119 -8.68 6.59 -12.71
C ILE A 119 -8.48 6.75 -11.20
N GLY A 120 -7.63 5.92 -10.60
CA GLY A 120 -7.34 5.95 -9.17
C GLY A 120 -6.01 6.62 -8.80
N MET A 121 -5.34 7.29 -9.74
CA MET A 121 -3.96 7.74 -9.52
C MET A 121 -3.85 8.79 -8.41
N PHE A 122 -4.80 9.72 -8.35
CA PHE A 122 -4.80 10.85 -7.41
C PHE A 122 -6.01 10.87 -6.46
N GLY A 123 -6.63 9.72 -6.22
CA GLY A 123 -7.78 9.64 -5.32
C GLY A 123 -7.47 10.13 -3.90
N TYR A 124 -6.24 9.95 -3.41
CA TYR A 124 -5.81 10.49 -2.12
C TYR A 124 -5.85 12.03 -2.07
N ILE A 125 -5.53 12.72 -3.17
CA ILE A 125 -5.60 14.19 -3.26
C ILE A 125 -7.06 14.63 -3.30
N ARG A 126 -7.85 14.06 -4.22
CA ARG A 126 -9.29 14.40 -4.34
C ARG A 126 -10.04 14.18 -3.03
N ARG A 127 -9.73 13.09 -2.33
CA ARG A 127 -10.30 12.83 -1.00
C ARG A 127 -9.84 13.84 0.03
N TRP A 128 -8.57 14.23 0.02
CA TRP A 128 -8.04 15.21 0.95
C TRP A 128 -8.64 16.60 0.70
N LEU A 129 -8.71 17.08 -0.55
CA LEU A 129 -9.35 18.35 -0.90
C LEU A 129 -10.83 18.37 -0.48
N LYS A 130 -11.55 17.27 -0.69
CA LYS A 130 -12.99 17.20 -0.40
C LYS A 130 -13.33 17.02 1.08
N TRP A 131 -12.54 16.24 1.82
CA TRP A 131 -12.90 15.79 3.17
C TRP A 131 -11.87 16.15 4.24
N GLY A 132 -10.69 16.66 3.87
CA GLY A 132 -9.57 16.88 4.77
C GLY A 132 -8.94 15.59 5.32
N LEU A 133 -9.27 14.43 4.75
CA LEU A 133 -8.85 13.13 5.27
C LEU A 133 -7.63 12.60 4.54
N ILE A 134 -6.52 12.43 5.26
CA ILE A 134 -5.27 11.85 4.73
C ILE A 134 -5.47 10.38 4.34
N SER A 135 -4.84 9.95 3.24
CA SER A 135 -4.85 8.58 2.74
C SER A 135 -3.47 8.10 2.30
N PRO A 136 -3.13 6.82 2.51
CA PRO A 136 -1.94 6.23 1.93
C PRO A 136 -1.97 6.25 0.39
N ARG A 137 -0.84 6.57 -0.25
CA ARG A 137 -0.62 6.46 -1.71
C ARG A 137 -0.36 5.02 -2.17
N ALA A 138 -0.06 4.11 -1.24
CA ALA A 138 0.34 2.74 -1.52
C ALA A 138 -0.33 1.74 -0.56
N SER A 139 -0.57 0.53 -1.06
CA SER A 139 -1.09 -0.64 -0.33
C SER A 139 -0.04 -1.34 0.55
N SER A 140 1.12 -0.70 0.79
CA SER A 140 2.27 -1.30 1.48
C SER A 140 1.97 -1.80 2.90
N MET A 141 1.01 -1.19 3.59
CA MET A 141 0.53 -1.64 4.89
C MET A 141 -0.14 -3.02 4.78
N VAL A 142 -1.07 -3.18 3.84
CA VAL A 142 -1.78 -4.46 3.61
C VAL A 142 -0.82 -5.53 3.10
N GLU A 143 0.06 -5.18 2.16
CA GLU A 143 1.09 -6.10 1.65
C GLU A 143 2.01 -6.61 2.75
N ARG A 144 2.38 -5.76 3.71
CA ARG A 144 3.18 -6.14 4.87
C ARG A 144 2.47 -7.19 5.73
N VAL A 145 1.16 -7.03 5.95
CA VAL A 145 0.32 -7.98 6.70
C VAL A 145 0.20 -9.30 5.95
N MET A 146 -0.11 -9.25 4.66
CA MET A 146 -0.21 -10.45 3.81
C MET A 146 1.13 -11.19 3.72
N ARG A 147 2.24 -10.46 3.67
CA ARG A 147 3.59 -11.03 3.73
C ARG A 147 3.89 -11.65 5.09
N GLU A 148 3.44 -11.06 6.19
CA GLU A 148 3.58 -11.68 7.51
C GLU A 148 2.77 -12.98 7.60
N LEU A 149 1.51 -12.97 7.13
CA LEU A 149 0.67 -14.15 6.99
C LEU A 149 1.38 -15.25 6.20
N GLY A 150 1.79 -14.94 4.97
CA GLY A 150 2.48 -15.89 4.09
C GLY A 150 3.77 -16.43 4.71
N ARG A 151 4.56 -15.59 5.38
CA ARG A 151 5.78 -16.03 6.07
C ARG A 151 5.48 -16.95 7.25
N ARG A 152 4.49 -16.65 8.09
CA ARG A 152 4.16 -17.50 9.24
C ARG A 152 3.57 -18.85 8.83
N ILE A 153 2.75 -18.85 7.78
CA ILE A 153 2.19 -20.07 7.20
C ILE A 153 3.30 -20.92 6.55
N LYS A 154 4.16 -20.31 5.71
CA LYS A 154 5.23 -21.03 4.99
C LYS A 154 6.39 -21.47 5.88
N LYS A 155 6.78 -20.67 6.89
CA LYS A 155 7.97 -20.93 7.74
C LYS A 155 7.75 -22.04 8.76
N ILE A 156 6.50 -22.32 9.15
CA ILE A 156 6.17 -23.36 10.15
C ILE A 156 5.71 -24.67 9.46
N ALA A 157 6.25 -24.92 8.25
CA ALA A 157 6.07 -26.11 7.43
C ALA A 157 4.64 -26.36 6.90
N TYR A 158 4.59 -27.02 5.74
CA TYR A 158 3.40 -27.45 4.98
C TYR A 158 2.45 -28.42 5.72
N GLY A 159 2.52 -28.52 7.05
CA GLY A 159 1.78 -29.46 7.90
C GLY A 159 0.66 -28.82 8.74
N TRP A 160 0.30 -27.56 8.48
CA TRP A 160 -0.86 -26.97 9.13
C TRP A 160 -2.15 -27.58 8.59
N SER A 161 -3.02 -28.05 9.50
CA SER A 161 -4.44 -28.24 9.15
C SER A 161 -5.10 -26.89 8.87
N ASP A 162 -6.20 -26.88 8.11
CA ASP A 162 -7.00 -25.67 7.85
C ASP A 162 -7.36 -24.93 9.15
N LYS A 163 -7.69 -25.69 10.21
CA LYS A 163 -7.95 -25.14 11.55
C LYS A 163 -6.75 -24.41 12.12
N GLY A 164 -5.56 -24.96 11.93
CA GLY A 164 -4.29 -24.37 12.38
C GLY A 164 -3.95 -23.08 11.63
N VAL A 165 -3.99 -23.11 10.28
CA VAL A 165 -3.80 -21.92 9.44
C VAL A 165 -4.79 -20.83 9.81
N THR A 166 -6.07 -21.18 9.97
CA THR A 166 -7.13 -20.24 10.33
C THR A 166 -6.84 -19.55 11.67
N LYS A 167 -6.38 -20.30 12.69
CA LYS A 167 -6.04 -19.72 13.99
C LYS A 167 -4.88 -18.73 13.89
N VAL A 168 -3.79 -19.11 13.20
CA VAL A 168 -2.64 -18.23 12.99
C VAL A 168 -3.03 -16.98 12.21
N ALA A 169 -3.81 -17.14 11.15
CA ALA A 169 -4.29 -16.02 10.35
C ALA A 169 -5.13 -15.05 11.18
N ARG A 170 -6.09 -15.55 11.98
CA ARG A 170 -6.89 -14.72 12.89
C ARG A 170 -6.04 -13.97 13.91
N ILE A 171 -4.98 -14.58 14.44
CA ILE A 171 -4.08 -13.90 15.38
C ILE A 171 -3.38 -12.72 14.72
N ILE A 172 -2.81 -12.93 13.52
CA ILE A 172 -2.11 -11.87 12.79
C ILE A 172 -3.08 -10.76 12.38
N LEU A 173 -4.25 -11.13 11.84
CA LEU A 173 -5.29 -10.18 11.45
C LEU A 173 -5.83 -9.40 12.64
N LYS A 174 -6.03 -10.04 13.81
CA LYS A 174 -6.47 -9.35 15.03
C LYS A 174 -5.42 -8.37 15.53
N ARG A 175 -4.14 -8.75 15.52
CA ARG A 175 -3.03 -7.86 15.88
C ARG A 175 -2.95 -6.66 14.94
N PHE A 176 -3.24 -6.85 13.66
CA PHE A 176 -3.26 -5.77 12.68
C PHE A 176 -4.49 -4.86 12.81
N ALA A 177 -5.70 -5.43 12.83
CA ALA A 177 -6.95 -4.69 12.82
C ALA A 177 -7.25 -3.99 14.16
N ASN A 178 -6.77 -4.54 15.28
CA ASN A 178 -6.94 -3.93 16.59
C ASN A 178 -5.78 -4.30 17.53
N ALA A 179 -4.63 -3.68 17.29
CA ALA A 179 -3.41 -3.88 18.08
C ALA A 179 -3.64 -3.61 19.57
N ARG A 180 -4.38 -2.54 19.91
CA ARG A 180 -4.66 -2.16 21.30
C ARG A 180 -5.50 -3.21 22.02
N ALA A 181 -6.60 -3.68 21.43
CA ALA A 181 -7.40 -4.74 22.05
C ALA A 181 -6.64 -6.07 22.17
N TRP A 182 -5.67 -6.32 21.28
CA TRP A 182 -4.76 -7.46 21.40
C TRP A 182 -3.81 -7.29 22.59
N GLU A 183 -3.19 -6.12 22.76
CA GLU A 183 -2.34 -5.80 23.91
C GLU A 183 -3.13 -5.85 25.23
N ASP A 184 -4.28 -5.19 25.30
CA ASP A 184 -5.17 -5.18 26.47
C ASP A 184 -5.58 -6.61 26.87
N TYR A 185 -5.87 -7.47 25.89
CA TYR A 185 -6.18 -8.88 26.14
C TYR A 185 -5.02 -9.62 26.81
N TRP A 186 -3.79 -9.43 26.33
CA TRP A 186 -2.62 -10.09 26.91
C TRP A 186 -2.22 -9.50 28.25
N GLN A 187 -2.32 -8.19 28.44
CA GLN A 187 -2.08 -7.54 29.73
C GLN A 187 -3.03 -8.11 30.80
N LYS A 188 -4.32 -8.23 30.49
CA LYS A 188 -5.31 -8.85 31.38
C LYS A 188 -5.06 -10.34 31.58
N ARG A 189 -4.77 -11.09 30.52
CA ARG A 189 -4.56 -12.54 30.60
C ARG A 189 -3.31 -12.93 31.39
N MET A 190 -2.25 -12.13 31.27
CA MET A 190 -0.96 -12.36 31.92
C MET A 190 -0.87 -11.70 33.29
N ASP A 191 -1.95 -11.03 33.73
CA ASP A 191 -2.01 -10.26 34.98
C ASP A 191 -0.80 -9.30 35.14
N ILE A 192 -0.44 -8.62 34.04
CA ILE A 192 0.72 -7.71 34.04
C ILE A 192 0.29 -6.40 34.68
N ILE A 193 0.42 -6.33 36.00
CA ILE A 193 0.17 -5.15 36.83
C ILE A 193 1.51 -4.48 37.15
N GLY A 194 2.13 -3.83 36.16
CA GLY A 194 3.38 -3.06 36.34
C GLY A 194 4.65 -3.75 35.83
N ASN A 195 5.80 -3.38 36.40
CA ASN A 195 7.13 -3.78 35.91
C ASN A 195 7.38 -5.29 36.13
N VAL A 196 7.67 -6.02 35.05
CA VAL A 196 8.14 -7.41 35.12
C VAL A 196 9.61 -7.44 35.55
N VAL A 197 9.89 -7.97 36.73
CA VAL A 197 11.28 -8.22 37.18
C VAL A 197 11.67 -9.64 36.76
N ILE A 198 12.55 -9.76 35.76
CA ILE A 198 13.13 -11.05 35.37
C ILE A 198 14.39 -11.25 36.20
N GLY A 199 14.30 -12.10 37.22
CA GLY A 199 15.46 -12.59 37.96
C GLY A 199 16.13 -13.72 37.18
N VAL A 200 17.25 -13.44 36.52
CA VAL A 200 18.09 -14.50 35.94
C VAL A 200 19.08 -14.96 37.01
N GLY A 201 18.85 -16.14 37.58
CA GLY A 201 19.78 -16.78 38.51
C GLY A 201 20.99 -17.39 37.81
N ASN A 202 22.01 -17.79 38.60
CA ASN A 202 23.30 -18.34 38.16
C ASN A 202 23.16 -19.31 36.98
N TYR A 203 23.48 -18.84 35.78
CA TYR A 203 23.58 -19.67 34.59
C TYR A 203 25.05 -19.93 34.29
N LYS A 204 25.40 -21.20 34.11
CA LYS A 204 26.75 -21.60 33.71
C LYS A 204 26.77 -21.72 32.19
N CYS A 205 27.29 -20.70 31.50
CA CYS A 205 27.63 -20.82 30.09
C CYS A 205 28.91 -21.66 29.97
N VAL A 206 28.81 -22.82 29.30
CA VAL A 206 29.97 -23.61 28.89
C VAL A 206 29.97 -23.64 27.37
N SER A 207 30.98 -23.02 26.77
CA SER A 207 31.30 -23.22 25.35
C SER A 207 31.97 -24.58 25.23
N GLN A 208 31.46 -25.45 24.36
CA GLN A 208 32.26 -26.56 23.85
C GLN A 208 33.11 -26.01 22.70
N ASN A 209 34.43 -26.11 22.90
CA ASN A 209 35.50 -26.07 21.90
C ASN A 209 36.03 -24.68 21.50
N LEU A 210 36.96 -24.18 22.32
CA LEU A 210 38.22 -23.65 21.80
C LEU A 210 39.32 -24.64 22.22
N GLY A 211 39.62 -25.58 21.34
CA GLY A 211 40.61 -26.62 21.58
C GLY A 211 41.10 -27.20 20.26
N GLN A 212 42.22 -26.63 19.80
CA GLN A 212 43.12 -27.02 18.70
C GLN A 212 42.71 -26.63 17.27
#